data_AF-A0A3E5HQ58-F1
#
_entry.id   AF-A0A3E5HQ58-F1
#
_cell.length_a   1.000
_cell.length_b   1.000
_cell.length_c   1.000
_cell.angle_alpha   90.00
_cell.angle_beta   90.00
_cell.angle_gamma   90.00
#
_symmetry.space_group_name_H-M   'P 1'
#
loop_
_entity.id
_entity.type
_entity.pdbx_description
1 polymer ?
#
loop_
_entity_poly.entity_id
_entity_poly.type
_entity_poly.pdbx_seq_one_letter_code
_entity_poly.pdbx_strand_id
1 'polypeptide(L)'
;MRKTTRITLAITVICMALAGCGSASELSTPAHAVRSVDSQCSAGADVFTECIVTLTDTRKVDCVVYSGYKQGGLSCDWYHVSGVGKELAR
;
A
#
# COMPACT_ATOMS: atom_id res chain seq x y z
N MET A 1 41.59 2.42 -40.01
CA MET A 1 41.24 2.58 -38.57
C MET A 1 40.40 3.83 -38.23
N ARG A 2 40.20 4.79 -39.14
CA ARG A 2 39.46 6.05 -38.87
C ARG A 2 37.92 5.94 -38.97
N LYS A 3 37.42 4.88 -39.62
CA LYS A 3 35.99 4.65 -39.88
C LYS A 3 35.28 3.95 -38.72
N THR A 4 35.98 3.01 -38.05
CA THR A 4 35.48 2.26 -36.90
C THR A 4 35.29 3.14 -35.65
N THR A 5 36.14 4.16 -35.47
CA THR A 5 36.08 5.08 -34.32
C THR A 5 34.86 6.01 -34.34
N ARG A 6 34.35 6.38 -35.53
CA ARG A 6 33.17 7.25 -35.64
C ARG A 6 31.85 6.54 -35.33
N ILE A 7 31.77 5.25 -35.66
CA ILE A 7 30.56 4.45 -35.44
C ILE A 7 30.38 4.19 -33.93
N THR A 8 31.48 3.91 -33.22
CA THR A 8 31.45 3.69 -31.77
C THR A 8 30.99 4.94 -31.00
N LEU A 9 31.34 6.14 -31.47
CA LEU A 9 30.99 7.40 -30.81
C LEU A 9 29.50 7.76 -30.97
N ALA A 10 28.87 7.38 -32.09
CA ALA A 10 27.45 7.66 -32.32
C ALA A 10 26.53 6.78 -31.43
N ILE A 11 26.96 5.55 -31.15
CA ILE A 11 26.17 4.58 -30.37
C ILE A 11 26.11 4.97 -28.88
N THR A 12 27.19 5.53 -28.32
CA THR A 12 27.23 5.92 -26.91
C THR A 12 26.32 7.11 -26.58
N VAL A 13 26.10 8.03 -27.52
CA VAL A 13 25.23 9.20 -27.33
C VAL A 13 23.75 8.79 -27.30
N ILE A 14 23.34 7.79 -28.08
CA ILE A 14 21.96 7.31 -28.12
C ILE A 14 21.59 6.59 -26.81
N CYS A 15 22.51 5.83 -26.21
CA CYS A 15 22.23 5.10 -24.96
C CYS A 15 22.05 6.03 -23.73
N MET A 16 22.75 7.17 -23.68
CA MET A 16 22.61 8.14 -22.58
C MET A 16 21.25 8.86 -22.59
N ALA A 17 20.59 8.96 -23.75
CA ALA A 17 19.23 9.51 -23.84
C ALA A 17 18.14 8.55 -23.32
N LEU A 18 18.43 7.25 -23.23
CA LEU A 18 17.51 6.21 -22.77
C LEU A 18 17.67 5.85 -21.28
N ALA A 19 18.67 6.42 -20.59
CA ALA A 19 18.81 6.31 -19.14
C ALA A 19 17.91 7.29 -18.37
N GLY A 20 17.04 8.04 -19.05
CA GLY A 20 15.93 8.76 -18.45
C GLY A 20 14.71 7.86 -18.22
N CYS A 21 14.88 6.76 -17.50
CA CYS A 21 13.77 5.91 -17.07
C CYS A 21 13.46 6.23 -15.60
N GLY A 22 12.22 6.61 -15.36
CA GLY A 22 11.69 6.84 -14.02
C GLY A 22 11.83 8.29 -13.61
N SER A 23 10.86 9.10 -14.05
CA SER A 23 10.37 10.24 -13.29
C SER A 23 10.49 9.93 -11.81
N ALA A 24 11.05 10.88 -11.06
CA ALA A 24 10.98 10.91 -9.61
C ALA A 24 9.65 10.28 -9.21
N SER A 25 9.70 9.19 -8.44
CA SER A 25 8.53 8.77 -7.70
C SER A 25 8.06 10.03 -7.02
N GLU A 26 6.99 10.64 -7.55
CA GLU A 26 6.21 11.59 -6.79
C GLU A 26 6.06 10.87 -5.46
N LEU A 27 6.65 11.45 -4.42
CA LEU A 27 6.51 10.95 -3.07
C LEU A 27 5.01 11.00 -2.88
N SER A 28 4.36 9.84 -3.11
CA SER A 28 2.91 9.74 -3.16
C SER A 28 2.48 10.28 -1.82
N THR A 29 2.05 11.53 -1.83
CA THR A 29 1.44 12.12 -0.66
C THR A 29 0.29 11.14 -0.42
N PRO A 30 0.28 10.41 0.71
CA PRO A 30 -0.73 9.39 0.91
C PRO A 30 -2.06 10.05 0.60
N ALA A 31 -2.84 9.48 -0.32
CA ALA A 31 -4.04 10.13 -0.87
C ALA A 31 -4.93 10.68 0.25
N HIS A 32 -4.85 10.03 1.42
CA HIS A 32 -5.35 10.52 2.69
C HIS A 32 -4.25 10.43 3.75
N ALA A 33 -4.13 11.47 4.59
CA ALA A 33 -3.26 11.43 5.76
C ALA A 33 -3.57 10.18 6.59
N VAL A 34 -2.56 9.33 6.83
CA VAL A 34 -2.70 8.12 7.65
C VAL A 34 -3.04 8.58 9.06
N ARG A 35 -4.28 8.34 9.48
CA ARG A 35 -4.74 8.61 10.83
C ARG A 35 -4.77 7.30 11.62
N SER A 36 -4.53 7.40 12.92
CA SER A 36 -4.77 6.29 13.84
C SER A 36 -6.23 5.85 13.74
N VAL A 37 -6.44 4.54 13.62
CA VAL A 37 -7.74 3.88 13.73
C VAL A 37 -7.86 3.27 15.11
N ASP A 38 -9.08 3.23 15.65
CA ASP A 38 -9.36 2.55 16.91
C ASP A 38 -9.61 1.06 16.64
N SER A 39 -9.07 0.19 17.49
CA SER A 39 -9.16 -1.26 17.31
C SER A 39 -9.52 -1.95 18.62
N GLN A 40 -10.58 -2.75 18.60
CA GLN A 40 -11.01 -3.56 19.74
C GLN A 40 -10.80 -5.02 19.41
N CYS A 41 -9.82 -5.64 20.04
CA CYS A 41 -9.41 -7.00 19.78
C CYS A 41 -9.86 -7.94 20.90
N SER A 42 -10.21 -9.18 20.54
CA SER A 42 -10.43 -10.24 21.51
C SER A 42 -9.17 -10.53 22.32
N ALA A 43 -9.31 -11.12 23.52
CA ALA A 43 -8.18 -11.59 24.29
C ALA A 43 -7.56 -12.79 23.54
N GLY A 44 -6.57 -12.53 22.71
CA GLY A 44 -5.91 -13.55 21.88
C GLY A 44 -5.31 -14.67 22.73
N ALA A 45 -5.71 -15.91 22.49
CA ALA A 45 -5.07 -17.10 23.04
C ALA A 45 -3.95 -17.65 22.14
N ASP A 46 -3.81 -17.10 20.93
CA ASP A 46 -2.88 -17.52 19.90
C ASP A 46 -2.31 -16.30 19.15
N VAL A 47 -1.43 -16.52 18.18
CA VAL A 47 -0.82 -15.49 17.31
C VAL A 47 -1.82 -14.79 16.38
N PHE A 48 -3.07 -15.29 16.31
CA PHE A 48 -4.19 -14.66 15.61
C PHE A 48 -5.20 -14.12 16.60
N THR A 49 -5.69 -12.91 16.33
CA THR A 49 -6.72 -12.25 17.13
C THR A 49 -7.76 -11.64 16.22
N GLU A 50 -9.03 -11.81 16.57
CA GLU A 50 -10.13 -11.11 15.91
C GLU A 50 -10.28 -9.71 16.50
N CYS A 51 -10.35 -8.71 15.64
CA CYS A 51 -10.42 -7.29 15.98
C CYS A 51 -11.51 -6.60 15.19
N ILE A 52 -12.29 -5.74 15.85
CA ILE A 52 -13.14 -4.75 15.20
C ILE A 52 -12.30 -3.48 15.01
N VAL A 53 -12.03 -3.11 13.76
CA VAL A 53 -11.30 -1.89 13.41
C VAL A 53 -12.30 -0.79 13.04
N THR A 54 -12.27 0.31 13.77
CA THR A 54 -13.07 1.51 13.47
C THR A 54 -12.25 2.48 12.62
N LEU A 55 -12.63 2.61 11.36
CA LEU A 55 -12.05 3.54 10.41
C LEU A 55 -12.38 4.99 10.76
N THR A 56 -11.64 5.92 10.16
CA THR A 56 -11.79 7.37 10.38
C THR A 56 -13.15 7.92 9.97
N ASP A 57 -13.81 7.27 9.02
CA ASP A 57 -15.18 7.58 8.59
C ASP A 57 -16.24 6.81 9.39
N THR A 58 -15.86 6.26 10.55
CA THR A 58 -16.70 5.55 11.52
C THR A 58 -17.23 4.19 11.06
N ARG A 59 -16.82 3.71 9.89
CA ARG A 59 -17.03 2.32 9.49
C ARG A 59 -16.29 1.37 10.44
N LYS A 60 -16.90 0.26 10.77
CA LYS A 60 -16.38 -0.84 11.56
C LYS A 60 -16.22 -2.05 10.67
N VAL A 61 -15.03 -2.62 10.69
CA VAL A 61 -14.64 -3.75 9.85
C VAL A 61 -14.08 -4.85 10.75
N ASP A 62 -14.55 -6.07 10.58
CA ASP A 62 -14.02 -7.23 11.28
C ASP A 62 -12.71 -7.67 10.62
N CYS A 63 -11.66 -7.83 11.41
CA CYS A 63 -10.33 -8.17 10.93
C CYS A 63 -9.71 -9.29 11.77
N VAL A 64 -9.03 -10.22 11.12
CA VAL A 64 -8.09 -11.13 11.76
C VAL A 64 -6.70 -10.51 11.69
N VAL A 65 -6.13 -10.23 12.85
CA VAL A 65 -4.78 -9.70 13.01
C VAL A 65 -3.85 -10.84 13.42
N TYR A 66 -2.78 -11.01 12.67
CA TYR A 66 -1.67 -11.87 13.03
C TYR A 66 -0.54 -11.02 13.63
N SER A 67 -0.12 -11.35 14.85
CA SER A 67 1.01 -10.69 15.52
C SER A 67 2.00 -11.72 16.06
N GLY A 68 2.85 -12.24 15.17
CA GLY A 68 3.93 -13.17 15.52
C GLY A 68 5.31 -12.50 15.66
N TYR A 69 6.31 -13.29 16.07
CA TYR A 69 7.64 -12.86 16.53
C TYR A 69 8.52 -12.07 15.54
N LYS A 70 8.15 -11.95 14.25
CA LYS A 70 9.02 -11.33 13.22
C LYS A 70 8.31 -10.40 12.27
N GLN A 71 7.06 -10.68 11.94
CA GLN A 71 6.22 -9.89 11.03
C GLN A 71 4.77 -10.08 11.45
N GLY A 72 3.98 -9.02 11.27
CA GLY A 72 2.53 -9.03 11.48
C GLY A 72 1.79 -8.87 10.15
N GLY A 73 0.50 -9.18 10.17
CA GLY A 73 -0.39 -8.99 9.04
C GLY A 73 -1.82 -8.81 9.50
N LEU A 74 -2.67 -8.29 8.62
CA LEU A 74 -4.10 -8.15 8.89
C LEU A 74 -4.89 -8.52 7.64
N SER A 75 -6.02 -9.19 7.84
CA SER A 75 -7.01 -9.50 6.81
C SER A 75 -8.38 -9.08 7.33
N CYS A 76 -9.14 -8.32 6.54
CA CYS A 76 -10.41 -7.74 6.97
C CYS A 76 -11.57 -8.16 6.07
N ASP A 77 -12.74 -8.35 6.66
CA ASP A 77 -13.99 -8.61 5.97
C ASP A 77 -14.66 -7.29 5.55
N TRP A 78 -14.56 -6.98 4.26
CA TRP A 78 -15.18 -5.81 3.66
C TRP A 78 -16.63 -6.01 3.23
N TYR A 79 -17.15 -7.24 3.29
CA TYR A 79 -18.52 -7.54 2.88
C TYR A 79 -19.54 -7.19 3.97
N HIS A 80 -19.16 -7.33 5.25
CA HIS A 80 -20.02 -7.05 6.41
C HIS A 80 -19.68 -5.76 7.16
N VAL A 81 -19.17 -4.75 6.47
CA VAL A 81 -18.84 -3.45 7.09
C VAL A 81 -20.08 -2.81 7.73
N SER A 82 -19.97 -2.44 9.00
CA SER A 82 -21.01 -1.72 9.75
C SER A 82 -20.58 -0.30 10.06
N GLY A 83 -21.47 0.59 10.53
CA GLY A 83 -21.11 1.98 10.85
C GLY A 83 -21.28 2.96 9.67
N VAL A 84 -21.87 4.12 9.99
CA VAL A 84 -22.56 5.07 9.09
C VAL A 84 -23.79 4.49 8.40
N GLY A 85 -24.94 4.79 9.00
CA GLY A 85 -26.20 4.80 8.28
C GLY A 85 -26.18 5.86 7.17
N LYS A 86 -26.00 5.40 5.93
CA LYS A 86 -26.83 5.80 4.80
C LYS A 86 -27.03 4.53 3.99
N GLU A 87 -28.23 3.97 4.06
CA GLU A 87 -28.84 3.21 2.97
C GLU A 87 -28.35 3.83 1.64
N LEU A 88 -27.54 3.09 0.87
CA LEU A 88 -27.46 3.42 -0.56
C LEU A 88 -28.82 3.04 -1.09
N ALA A 89 -29.73 4.01 -1.15
CA ALA A 89 -30.99 3.88 -1.87
C ALA A 89 -30.64 3.31 -3.26
N ARG A 90 -30.99 2.04 -3.45
CA ARG A 90 -30.90 1.34 -4.73
C ARG A 90 -32.28 1.30 -5.35
#